data_AF-A0A4R1RU19-F1
#
_entry.id   AF-A0A4R1RU19-F1
#
_cell.length_a   1.000
_cell.length_b   1.000
_cell.length_c   1.000
_cell.angle_alpha   90.00
_cell.angle_beta   90.00
_cell.angle_gamma   90.00
#
_symmetry.space_group_name_H-M   'P 1'
#
loop_
_entity.id
_entity.type
_entity.pdbx_description
1 polymer ?
#
loop_
_entity_poly.entity_id
_entity_poly.type
_entity_poly.pdbx_seq_one_letter_code
_entity_poly.pdbx_strand_id
1 'polypeptide(L)'
;MVRTFVVREKMNLEALSGNLLDARFRGAQAEAAVNELRRSNPHLDLEKLTPGTVVIVPDNPGFKVSATDSTQSTPLEDFRKQASTALNEATSRLKTGFETRRAERAEISAFLKSAVFKRLSAGDELLVKQAEEANAALAAEEEQDKKALESFDATAKSALAALGQFSKILG
;
A
#
# COMPACT_ATOMS: atom_id res chain seq x y z
N MET A 1 19.88 8.17 10.36
CA MET A 1 19.25 7.05 9.62
C MET A 1 20.33 6.19 8.96
N VAL A 2 20.05 4.99 8.46
CA VAL A 2 21.08 4.19 7.75
C VAL A 2 20.90 4.36 6.25
N ARG A 3 21.97 4.69 5.55
CA ARG A 3 21.94 4.96 4.11
C ARG A 3 22.80 3.95 3.39
N THR A 4 22.50 3.67 2.13
CA THR A 4 23.29 2.72 1.35
C THR A 4 23.79 3.35 0.07
N PHE A 5 25.00 2.96 -0.31
CA PHE A 5 25.59 3.25 -1.59
C PHE A 5 25.81 1.95 -2.34
N VAL A 6 25.24 1.83 -3.54
CA VAL A 6 25.50 0.68 -4.41
C VAL A 6 26.64 1.04 -5.35
N VAL A 7 27.73 0.29 -5.24
CA VAL A 7 28.91 0.45 -6.09
C VAL A 7 28.55 0.04 -7.52
N ARG A 8 28.57 0.98 -8.47
CA ARG A 8 28.21 0.71 -9.88
C ARG A 8 29.39 0.26 -10.74
N GLU A 9 30.59 0.68 -10.37
CA GLU A 9 31.84 0.40 -11.09
C GLU A 9 32.92 0.01 -10.09
N LYS A 10 33.99 -0.68 -10.53
CA LYS A 10 35.11 -1.03 -9.64
C LYS A 10 35.72 0.26 -9.10
N MET A 11 35.78 0.39 -7.78
CA MET A 11 36.31 1.59 -7.12
C MET A 11 37.09 1.23 -5.86
N ASN A 12 38.05 2.08 -5.53
CA ASN A 12 38.82 2.01 -4.28
C ASN A 12 38.24 2.99 -3.25
N LEU A 13 38.79 2.96 -2.03
CA LEU A 13 38.35 3.81 -0.93
C LEU A 13 38.49 5.31 -1.25
N GLU A 14 39.49 5.71 -2.02
CA GLU A 14 39.71 7.09 -2.45
C GLU A 14 38.61 7.56 -3.43
N ALA A 15 38.28 6.75 -4.43
CA ALA A 15 37.19 7.06 -5.36
C ALA A 15 35.82 7.02 -4.68
N LEU A 16 35.61 6.09 -3.74
CA LEU A 16 34.41 6.02 -2.93
C LEU A 16 34.25 7.27 -2.05
N SER A 17 35.32 7.67 -1.34
CA SER A 17 35.30 8.87 -0.49
C SER A 17 35.13 10.15 -1.30
N GLY A 18 35.69 10.26 -2.51
CA GLY A 18 35.41 11.39 -3.41
C GLY A 18 33.95 11.49 -3.86
N ASN A 19 33.29 10.34 -4.04
CA ASN A 19 31.87 10.26 -4.41
C ASN A 19 30.94 10.48 -3.21
N LEU A 20 31.31 9.99 -2.03
CA LEU A 20 30.49 10.03 -0.83
C LEU A 20 30.70 11.28 0.03
N LEU A 21 31.90 11.85 0.11
CA LEU A 21 32.17 13.01 0.96
C LEU A 21 31.80 14.32 0.27
N ASP A 22 31.28 15.26 1.06
CA ASP A 22 31.05 16.63 0.62
C ASP A 22 32.39 17.35 0.47
N ALA A 23 32.57 18.10 -0.63
CA ALA A 23 33.82 18.77 -0.99
C ALA A 23 34.30 19.79 0.07
N ARG A 24 33.41 20.18 0.99
CA ARG A 24 33.67 21.08 2.12
C ARG A 24 34.45 20.42 3.26
N PHE A 25 34.46 19.09 3.36
CA PHE A 25 35.18 18.36 4.41
C PHE A 25 36.54 17.90 3.89
N ARG A 26 37.63 18.36 4.53
CA ARG A 26 39.02 18.02 4.17
C ARG A 26 39.86 17.74 5.42
N GLY A 27 40.96 17.02 5.26
CA GLY A 27 41.91 16.70 6.33
C GLY A 27 41.28 15.81 7.40
N ALA A 28 41.47 16.14 8.68
CA ALA A 28 41.06 15.33 9.83
C ALA A 28 39.57 14.92 9.84
N GLN A 29 38.69 15.76 9.25
CA GLN A 29 37.25 15.46 9.18
C GLN A 29 36.92 14.39 8.12
N ALA A 30 37.67 14.37 7.01
CA ALA A 30 37.53 13.34 5.99
C ALA A 30 38.06 11.98 6.50
N GLU A 31 39.18 11.98 7.22
CA GLU A 31 39.74 10.78 7.85
C GLU A 31 38.81 10.20 8.92
N ALA A 32 38.19 11.06 9.74
CA ALA A 32 37.19 10.63 10.73
C ALA A 32 35.97 9.97 10.06
N ALA A 33 35.47 10.55 8.97
CA ALA A 33 34.35 9.99 8.22
C ALA A 33 34.70 8.65 7.55
N VAL A 34 35.91 8.52 7.01
CA VAL A 34 36.41 7.25 6.43
C VAL A 34 36.56 6.16 7.49
N ASN A 35 37.07 6.51 8.68
CA ASN A 35 37.17 5.58 9.80
C ASN A 35 35.80 5.13 10.29
N GLU A 36 34.81 6.03 10.28
CA GLU A 36 33.43 5.67 10.62
C GLU A 36 32.81 4.75 9.56
N LEU A 37 33.07 4.99 8.27
CA LEU A 37 32.65 4.12 7.18
C LEU A 37 33.25 2.70 7.31
N ARG A 38 34.53 2.60 7.67
CA ARG A 38 35.21 1.32 7.97
C ARG A 38 34.55 0.61 9.16
N ARG A 39 34.23 1.34 10.22
CA ARG A 39 33.56 0.79 11.41
C ARG A 39 32.16 0.27 11.11
N SER A 40 31.42 0.94 10.23
CA SER A 40 30.08 0.51 9.81
C SER A 40 30.09 -0.67 8.83
N ASN A 41 31.22 -0.94 8.17
CA ASN A 41 31.34 -2.02 7.18
C ASN A 41 32.55 -2.92 7.46
N PRO A 42 32.62 -3.60 8.62
CA PRO A 42 33.79 -4.40 9.01
C PRO A 42 34.03 -5.63 8.11
N HIS A 43 33.03 -5.99 7.29
CA HIS A 43 33.06 -7.15 6.39
C HIS A 43 33.44 -6.79 4.95
N LEU A 44 33.60 -5.51 4.61
CA LEU A 44 33.93 -5.06 3.26
C LEU A 44 35.41 -4.70 3.14
N ASP A 45 36.06 -5.21 2.10
CA ASP A 45 37.36 -4.70 1.67
C ASP A 45 37.15 -3.40 0.89
N LEU A 46 37.22 -2.27 1.60
CA LEU A 46 36.99 -0.95 1.00
C LEU A 46 38.10 -0.53 0.01
N GLU A 47 39.25 -1.20 0.01
CA GLU A 47 40.32 -0.96 -0.97
C GLU A 47 39.99 -1.58 -2.33
N LYS A 48 39.08 -2.56 -2.38
CA LYS A 48 38.68 -3.30 -3.59
C LYS A 48 37.18 -3.55 -3.62
N LEU A 49 36.41 -2.53 -3.96
CA LEU A 49 34.98 -2.65 -4.12
C LEU A 49 34.62 -3.14 -5.54
N THR A 50 33.81 -4.19 -5.58
CA THR A 50 33.28 -4.73 -6.83
C THR A 50 31.91 -4.13 -7.15
N PRO A 51 31.56 -3.97 -8.45
CA PRO A 51 30.21 -3.58 -8.84
C PRO A 51 29.16 -4.49 -8.20
N GLY A 52 28.07 -3.90 -7.71
CA GLY A 52 27.01 -4.59 -6.96
C GLY A 52 27.24 -4.67 -5.45
N THR A 53 28.40 -4.24 -4.94
CA THR A 53 28.64 -4.17 -3.49
C THR A 53 27.79 -3.07 -2.87
N VAL A 54 27.06 -3.40 -1.80
CA VAL A 54 26.27 -2.43 -1.01
C VAL A 54 27.09 -1.97 0.18
N VAL A 55 27.36 -0.67 0.27
CA VAL A 55 28.10 -0.05 1.37
C VAL A 55 27.12 0.68 2.28
N ILE A 56 27.20 0.42 3.58
CA ILE A 56 26.42 1.10 4.61
C ILE A 56 27.08 2.43 4.92
N VAL A 57 26.40 3.54 4.63
CA VAL A 57 26.89 4.89 4.87
C VAL A 57 26.23 5.45 6.15
N PRO A 58 27.03 5.82 7.17
CA PRO A 58 26.52 6.51 8.36
C PRO A 58 25.91 7.86 7.99
N ASP A 59 24.86 8.26 8.69
CA ASP A 59 24.22 9.57 8.49
C ASP A 59 24.96 10.63 9.30
N ASN A 60 26.09 11.09 8.75
CA ASN A 60 26.90 12.16 9.28
C ASN A 60 26.92 13.34 8.30
N PRO A 61 27.13 14.60 8.77
CA PRO A 61 27.11 15.78 7.90
C PRO A 61 28.26 15.80 6.88
N GLY A 62 29.24 14.90 6.99
CA GLY A 62 30.35 14.76 6.06
C GLY A 62 29.99 14.03 4.77
N PHE A 63 28.88 13.27 4.73
CA PHE A 63 28.46 12.51 3.56
C PHE A 63 27.39 13.23 2.72
N LYS A 64 27.56 13.18 1.39
CA LYS A 64 26.63 13.71 0.39
C LYS A 64 25.32 12.95 0.43
N VAL A 65 24.27 13.67 0.80
CA VAL A 65 22.90 13.13 0.79
C VAL A 65 22.44 12.73 -0.61
N SER A 66 22.90 13.41 -1.66
CA SER A 66 22.53 13.10 -3.04
C SER A 66 23.21 11.85 -3.61
N ALA A 67 24.28 11.36 -2.98
CA ALA A 67 25.03 10.21 -3.49
C ALA A 67 24.54 8.87 -2.93
N THR A 68 23.71 8.87 -1.89
CA THR A 68 23.30 7.66 -1.16
C THR A 68 21.79 7.51 -1.12
N ASP A 69 21.31 6.29 -1.35
CA ASP A 69 19.90 5.96 -1.25
C ASP A 69 19.52 5.73 0.22
N SER A 70 18.37 6.26 0.63
CA SER A 70 17.77 5.86 1.90
C SER A 70 17.18 4.47 1.73
N THR A 71 17.59 3.51 2.57
CA THR A 71 17.05 2.14 2.53
C THR A 71 15.61 2.06 3.00
N GLN A 72 15.08 3.11 3.63
CA GLN A 72 13.81 3.06 4.35
C GLN A 72 12.67 3.85 3.70
N SER A 73 12.94 4.84 2.84
CA SER A 73 11.86 5.70 2.33
C SER A 73 11.18 5.15 1.07
N THR A 74 11.92 4.58 0.11
CA THR A 74 11.33 4.19 -1.19
C THR A 74 10.42 2.95 -1.11
N PRO A 75 10.83 1.82 -0.50
CA PRO A 75 9.99 0.62 -0.48
C PRO A 75 8.70 0.78 0.34
N LEU A 76 8.76 1.54 1.44
CA LEU A 76 7.61 1.81 2.28
C LEU A 76 6.60 2.74 1.59
N GLU A 77 7.10 3.75 0.87
CA GLU A 77 6.26 4.65 0.07
C GLU A 77 5.59 3.92 -1.10
N ASP A 78 6.31 3.04 -1.78
CA ASP A 78 5.75 2.21 -2.84
C ASP A 78 4.68 1.25 -2.30
N PHE A 79 4.94 0.60 -1.15
CA PHE A 79 3.94 -0.23 -0.48
C PHE A 79 2.70 0.58 -0.09
N ARG A 80 2.88 1.77 0.49
CA ARG A 80 1.77 2.66 0.87
C ARG A 80 0.93 3.03 -0.33
N LYS A 81 1.56 3.38 -1.45
CA LYS A 81 0.87 3.74 -2.70
C LYS A 81 0.08 2.55 -3.25
N GLN A 82 0.69 1.35 -3.27
CA GLN A 82 0.02 0.13 -3.72
C GLN A 82 -1.16 -0.23 -2.82
N ALA A 83 -0.96 -0.25 -1.50
CA ALA A 83 -2.02 -0.55 -0.53
C ALA A 83 -3.18 0.46 -0.63
N SER A 84 -2.87 1.75 -0.78
CA SER A 84 -3.89 2.79 -0.91
C SER A 84 -4.70 2.65 -2.20
N THR A 85 -4.02 2.34 -3.30
CA THR A 85 -4.66 2.08 -4.60
C THR A 85 -5.58 0.87 -4.51
N ALA A 86 -5.09 -0.25 -3.96
CA ALA A 86 -5.86 -1.48 -3.82
C ALA A 86 -7.11 -1.30 -2.95
N LEU A 87 -7.01 -0.58 -1.82
CA LEU A 87 -8.14 -0.30 -0.95
C LEU A 87 -9.20 0.59 -1.63
N ASN A 88 -8.77 1.61 -2.36
CA ASN A 88 -9.67 2.48 -3.11
C ASN A 88 -10.38 1.73 -4.23
N GLU A 89 -9.66 0.90 -4.98
CA GLU A 89 -10.23 0.04 -6.02
C GLU A 89 -11.22 -0.97 -5.43
N ALA A 90 -10.88 -1.63 -4.33
CA ALA A 90 -11.77 -2.56 -3.65
C ALA A 90 -13.07 -1.88 -3.20
N THR A 91 -12.96 -0.68 -2.63
CA THR A 91 -14.12 0.13 -2.23
C THR A 91 -14.99 0.49 -3.43
N SER A 92 -14.39 0.90 -4.55
CA SER A 92 -15.11 1.25 -5.78
C SER A 92 -15.84 0.04 -6.39
N ARG A 93 -15.17 -1.12 -6.44
CA ARG A 93 -15.76 -2.37 -6.94
C ARG A 93 -16.92 -2.83 -6.06
N LEU A 94 -16.78 -2.74 -4.73
CA LEU A 94 -17.86 -3.07 -3.81
C LEU A 94 -19.07 -2.16 -3.95
N LYS A 95 -18.87 -0.84 -4.10
CA LYS A 95 -19.96 0.12 -4.37
C LYS A 95 -20.70 -0.21 -5.67
N THR A 96 -19.94 -0.48 -6.74
CA THR A 96 -20.52 -0.84 -8.04
C THR A 96 -21.29 -2.16 -7.97
N GLY A 97 -20.73 -3.17 -7.30
CA GLY A 97 -21.38 -4.47 -7.10
C GLY A 97 -22.64 -4.36 -6.25
N PHE A 98 -22.63 -3.50 -5.22
CA PHE A 98 -23.81 -3.20 -4.40
C PHE A 98 -24.94 -2.60 -5.24
N GLU A 99 -24.66 -1.56 -6.02
CA GLU A 99 -25.68 -0.92 -6.87
C GLU A 99 -26.21 -1.88 -7.94
N THR A 100 -25.36 -2.75 -8.51
CA THR A 100 -25.78 -3.77 -9.47
C THR A 100 -26.75 -4.76 -8.83
N ARG A 101 -26.39 -5.36 -7.68
CA ARG A 101 -27.27 -6.29 -6.96
C ARG A 101 -28.56 -5.61 -6.51
N ARG A 102 -28.51 -4.33 -6.14
CA ARG A 102 -29.68 -3.56 -5.78
C ARG A 102 -30.64 -3.39 -6.96
N ALA A 103 -30.12 -3.07 -8.15
CA ALA A 103 -30.91 -2.98 -9.36
C ALA A 103 -31.55 -4.34 -9.73
N GLU A 104 -30.79 -5.43 -9.70
CA GLU A 104 -31.29 -6.78 -9.95
C GLU A 104 -32.43 -7.17 -8.98
N ARG A 105 -32.26 -6.88 -7.69
CA ARG A 105 -33.30 -7.13 -6.67
C ARG A 105 -34.56 -6.31 -6.91
N ALA A 106 -34.42 -5.05 -7.34
CA ALA A 106 -35.54 -4.21 -7.67
C ALA A 106 -36.32 -4.76 -8.87
N GLU A 107 -35.64 -5.26 -9.91
CA GLU A 107 -36.26 -5.90 -11.07
C GLU A 107 -37.01 -7.19 -10.69
N ILE A 108 -36.40 -8.05 -9.87
CA ILE A 108 -37.05 -9.28 -9.38
C ILE A 108 -38.30 -8.92 -8.55
N SER A 109 -38.18 -7.97 -7.63
CA SER A 109 -39.32 -7.54 -6.81
C SER A 109 -40.44 -6.95 -7.66
N ALA A 110 -40.10 -6.17 -8.70
CA ALA A 110 -41.07 -5.62 -9.64
C ALA A 110 -41.78 -6.73 -10.43
N PHE A 111 -41.05 -7.75 -10.88
CA PHE A 111 -41.63 -8.92 -11.54
C PHE A 111 -42.60 -9.68 -10.63
N LEU A 112 -42.20 -9.98 -9.39
CA LEU A 112 -43.05 -10.67 -8.41
C LEU A 112 -44.31 -9.88 -8.06
N LYS A 113 -44.26 -8.54 -8.12
CA LYS A 113 -45.42 -7.66 -7.90
C LYS A 113 -46.27 -7.43 -9.15
N SER A 114 -45.82 -7.88 -10.31
CA SER A 114 -46.46 -7.62 -11.60
C SER A 114 -47.84 -8.26 -11.70
N ALA A 115 -48.70 -7.66 -12.53
CA ALA A 115 -50.03 -8.22 -12.80
C ALA A 115 -49.96 -9.60 -13.47
N VAL A 116 -48.91 -9.88 -14.25
CA VAL A 116 -48.71 -11.18 -14.92
C VAL A 116 -48.42 -12.27 -13.89
N PHE A 117 -47.48 -12.02 -12.98
CA PHE A 117 -47.18 -12.96 -11.89
C PHE A 117 -48.42 -13.21 -11.03
N LYS A 118 -49.13 -12.15 -10.62
CA LYS A 118 -50.36 -12.26 -9.82
C LYS A 118 -51.45 -13.10 -10.48
N ARG A 119 -51.60 -13.04 -11.81
CA ARG A 119 -52.55 -13.88 -12.54
C ARG A 119 -52.11 -15.33 -12.57
N LEU A 120 -50.81 -15.58 -12.77
CA LEU A 120 -50.25 -16.94 -12.77
C LEU A 120 -50.36 -17.60 -11.40
N SER A 121 -50.19 -16.83 -10.32
CA SER A 121 -50.26 -17.33 -8.95
C SER A 121 -51.67 -17.29 -8.34
N ALA A 122 -52.68 -16.81 -9.06
CA ALA A 122 -54.02 -16.54 -8.51
C ALA A 122 -54.74 -17.77 -7.92
N GLY A 123 -54.33 -18.99 -8.30
CA GLY A 123 -54.88 -20.24 -7.79
C GLY A 123 -53.88 -21.08 -6.97
N ASP A 124 -52.70 -20.55 -6.67
CA ASP A 124 -51.63 -21.28 -6.00
C ASP A 124 -51.10 -20.48 -4.81
N GLU A 125 -51.66 -20.77 -3.62
CA GLU A 125 -51.26 -20.13 -2.37
C GLU A 125 -49.79 -20.40 -2.01
N LEU A 126 -49.24 -21.54 -2.44
CA LEU A 126 -47.85 -21.88 -2.16
C LEU A 126 -46.91 -20.99 -2.98
N LEU A 127 -47.22 -20.74 -4.25
CA LEU A 127 -46.47 -19.80 -5.08
C LEU A 127 -46.56 -18.36 -4.56
N VAL A 128 -47.72 -17.93 -4.05
CA VAL A 128 -47.87 -16.61 -3.42
C VAL A 128 -46.97 -16.48 -2.19
N LYS A 129 -46.99 -17.47 -1.29
CA LYS A 129 -46.12 -17.49 -0.10
C LYS A 129 -44.65 -17.47 -0.47
N GLN A 130 -44.23 -18.28 -1.44
CA GLN A 130 -42.84 -18.29 -1.91
C GLN A 130 -42.40 -16.93 -2.48
N ALA A 131 -43.29 -16.22 -3.18
CA ALA A 131 -42.99 -14.88 -3.68
C ALA A 131 -42.87 -13.83 -2.56
N GLU A 132 -43.66 -13.95 -1.50
CA GLU A 132 -43.56 -13.10 -0.31
C GLU A 132 -42.26 -13.37 0.46
N GLU A 133 -41.94 -14.64 0.69
CA GLU A 133 -40.68 -15.07 1.32
C GLU A 133 -39.47 -14.62 0.51
N ALA A 134 -39.50 -14.78 -0.82
CA ALA A 134 -38.45 -14.29 -1.70
C ALA A 134 -38.28 -12.76 -1.58
N ASN A 135 -39.37 -11.98 -1.62
CA ASN A 135 -39.29 -10.53 -1.43
C ASN A 135 -38.72 -10.14 -0.05
N ALA A 136 -39.11 -10.85 1.01
CA ALA A 136 -38.59 -10.62 2.35
C ALA A 136 -37.08 -10.95 2.44
N ALA A 137 -36.65 -12.05 1.83
CA ALA A 137 -35.24 -12.44 1.75
C ALA A 137 -34.42 -11.38 0.99
N LEU A 138 -34.89 -10.92 -0.18
CA LEU A 138 -34.21 -9.87 -0.95
C LEU A 138 -34.04 -8.57 -0.15
N ALA A 139 -35.05 -8.17 0.63
CA ALA A 139 -34.96 -6.99 1.48
C ALA A 139 -33.96 -7.17 2.64
N ALA A 140 -33.94 -8.36 3.26
CA ALA A 140 -32.97 -8.69 4.30
C ALA A 140 -31.53 -8.69 3.77
N GLU A 141 -31.31 -9.25 2.58
CA GLU A 141 -30.02 -9.24 1.91
C GLU A 141 -29.56 -7.81 1.54
N GLU A 142 -30.46 -6.94 1.08
CA GLU A 142 -30.13 -5.53 0.78
C GLU A 142 -29.62 -4.81 2.04
N GLU A 143 -30.27 -5.02 3.18
CA GLU A 143 -29.85 -4.45 4.47
C GLU A 143 -28.51 -5.02 4.95
N GLN A 144 -28.27 -6.32 4.77
CA GLN A 144 -26.98 -6.95 5.10
C GLN A 144 -25.85 -6.42 4.22
N ASP A 145 -26.09 -6.32 2.91
CA ASP A 145 -25.15 -5.78 1.94
C ASP A 145 -24.79 -4.32 2.26
N LYS A 146 -25.77 -3.50 2.66
CA LYS A 146 -25.56 -2.12 3.07
C LYS A 146 -24.65 -2.03 4.30
N LYS A 147 -24.91 -2.83 5.33
CA LYS A 147 -24.05 -2.90 6.52
C LYS A 147 -22.64 -3.38 6.20
N ALA A 148 -22.50 -4.37 5.32
CA ALA A 148 -21.20 -4.85 4.87
C ALA A 148 -20.42 -3.75 4.13
N LEU A 149 -21.09 -2.98 3.26
CA LEU A 149 -20.48 -1.86 2.55
C LEU A 149 -20.03 -0.74 3.50
N GLU A 150 -20.87 -0.36 4.46
CA GLU A 150 -20.55 0.64 5.48
C GLU A 150 -19.38 0.19 6.36
N SER A 151 -19.38 -1.07 6.82
CA SER A 151 -18.29 -1.64 7.60
C SER A 151 -16.98 -1.67 6.80
N PHE A 152 -17.02 -2.07 5.54
CA PHE A 152 -15.84 -2.11 4.69
C PHE A 152 -15.27 -0.70 4.45
N ASP A 153 -16.11 0.28 4.12
CA ASP A 153 -15.70 1.67 3.89
C ASP A 153 -15.05 2.27 5.15
N ALA A 154 -15.61 1.98 6.33
CA ALA A 154 -15.02 2.38 7.61
C ALA A 154 -13.65 1.72 7.85
N THR A 155 -13.54 0.40 7.68
CA THR A 155 -12.27 -0.33 7.83
C THR A 155 -11.21 0.16 6.83
N ALA A 156 -11.58 0.37 5.57
CA ALA A 156 -10.67 0.88 4.54
C ALA A 156 -10.14 2.27 4.90
N LYS A 157 -11.01 3.18 5.37
CA LYS A 157 -10.60 4.51 5.86
C LYS A 157 -9.65 4.43 7.06
N SER A 158 -9.95 3.57 8.04
CA SER A 158 -9.06 3.35 9.19
C SER A 158 -7.70 2.79 8.78
N ALA A 159 -7.66 1.83 7.85
CA ALA A 159 -6.43 1.26 7.32
C ALA A 159 -5.58 2.32 6.58
N LEU A 160 -6.21 3.14 5.73
CA LEU A 160 -5.55 4.26 5.05
C LEU A 160 -4.98 5.28 6.05
N ALA A 161 -5.76 5.62 7.09
CA ALA A 161 -5.30 6.53 8.14
C ALA A 161 -4.09 5.98 8.91
N ALA A 162 -4.10 4.69 9.25
CA ALA A 162 -2.98 4.01 9.91
C ALA A 162 -1.72 4.01 9.03
N LEU A 163 -1.85 3.71 7.73
CA LEU A 163 -0.75 3.81 6.76
C LEU A 163 -0.15 5.22 6.69
N GLY A 164 -0.99 6.26 6.78
CA GLY A 164 -0.53 7.65 6.85
C GLY A 164 0.22 7.97 8.15
N GLN A 165 -0.16 7.38 9.28
CA GLN A 165 0.54 7.58 10.55
C GLN A 165 1.95 6.96 10.55
N PHE A 166 2.14 5.78 9.95
CA PHE A 166 3.46 5.17 9.83
C PHE A 166 4.47 6.07 9.10
N SER A 167 4.03 6.77 8.05
CA SER A 167 4.91 7.71 7.33
C SER A 167 5.37 8.91 8.17
N LYS A 168 4.63 9.29 9.22
CA LYS A 168 5.00 10.41 10.11
C LYS A 168 5.98 10.00 11.21
N ILE A 169 6.07 8.71 11.51
CA ILE A 169 6.92 8.17 12.59
C ILE A 169 8.27 7.68 12.02
N LEU A 170 8.28 7.22 10.77
CA LEU A 170 9.44 6.62 10.11
C LEU A 170 10.15 7.53 9.09
N GLY A 171 9.54 8.67 8.74
CA GLY A 171 10.15 9.73 7.93
C GLY A 171 10.65 10.87 8.80
#